data_AF-A0A357F351-F1
#
_entry.id   AF-A0A357F351-F1
#
_cell.length_a   1.000
_cell.length_b   1.000
_cell.length_c   1.000
_cell.angle_alpha   90.00
_cell.angle_beta   90.00
_cell.angle_gamma   90.00
#
_symmetry.space_group_name_H-M   'P 1'
#
loop_
_entity.id
_entity.type
_entity.pdbx_description
1 polymer ?
#
loop_
_entity_poly.entity_id
_entity_poly.type
_entity_poly.pdbx_seq_one_letter_code
_entity_poly.pdbx_strand_id
1 'polypeptide(L)'
;MRLEEMASSANIVRRTRDRFHQDNTSSLNDLDEESISISDIVSAAEAEDDFSKLMLERTGIYVGTAVASVINLLNIERIIIGGETVDKKGIILNAIIKRARELSFAPSFKRTQILRGTLGKNAAAIGAALLTQQ
;
A
#
# COMPACT_ATOMS: atom_id res chain seq x y z
N MET A 1 -2.27 -18.42 -0.10
CA MET A 1 -2.92 -17.10 -0.15
C MET A 1 -2.01 -16.20 -0.97
N ARG A 2 -2.53 -15.58 -2.03
CA ARG A 2 -1.72 -14.73 -2.94
C ARG A 2 -1.67 -13.31 -2.40
N LEU A 3 -0.57 -12.59 -2.65
CA LEU A 3 -0.45 -11.19 -2.20
C LEU A 3 -1.55 -10.31 -2.81
N GLU A 4 -1.89 -10.56 -4.07
CA GLU A 4 -2.94 -9.84 -4.80
C GLU A 4 -4.33 -10.03 -4.17
N GLU A 5 -4.60 -11.20 -3.60
CA GLU A 5 -5.83 -11.48 -2.83
C GLU A 5 -5.90 -10.75 -1.49
N MET A 6 -4.85 -10.06 -1.04
CA MET A 6 -4.78 -9.39 0.27
C MET A 6 -4.53 -7.88 0.15
N ALA A 7 -3.81 -7.48 -0.90
CA ALA A 7 -3.29 -6.12 -1.04
C ALA A 7 -3.85 -5.36 -2.26
N SER A 8 -4.64 -5.99 -3.13
CA SER A 8 -5.27 -5.30 -4.27
C SER A 8 -6.29 -4.26 -3.79
N SER A 9 -6.47 -3.18 -4.56
CA SER A 9 -7.49 -2.16 -4.29
C SER A 9 -8.88 -2.75 -4.09
N ALA A 10 -9.28 -3.70 -4.95
CA ALA A 10 -10.55 -4.41 -4.84
C ALA A 10 -10.68 -5.18 -3.52
N ASN A 11 -9.58 -5.78 -3.05
CA ASN A 11 -9.58 -6.49 -1.78
C ASN A 11 -9.65 -5.54 -0.57
N ILE A 12 -8.94 -4.42 -0.62
CA ILE A 12 -8.99 -3.40 0.43
C ILE A 12 -10.43 -2.89 0.55
N VAL A 13 -11.06 -2.54 -0.57
CA VAL A 13 -12.47 -2.09 -0.61
C VAL A 13 -13.38 -3.17 -0.04
N ARG A 14 -13.26 -4.43 -0.50
CA ARG A 14 -14.06 -5.54 0.02
C ARG A 14 -13.91 -5.69 1.54
N ARG A 15 -12.67 -5.75 2.05
CA ARG A 15 -12.40 -5.90 3.49
C ARG A 15 -12.89 -4.72 4.33
N THR A 16 -12.94 -3.53 3.72
CA THR A 16 -13.47 -2.31 4.34
C THR A 16 -14.98 -2.43 4.47
N ARG A 17 -15.69 -2.79 3.38
CA ARG A 17 -17.15 -3.04 3.40
C ARG A 17 -17.54 -4.12 4.41
N ASP A 18 -16.82 -5.25 4.41
CA ASP A 18 -17.04 -6.35 5.37
C ASP A 18 -16.93 -5.93 6.85
N ARG A 19 -16.23 -4.82 7.14
CA ARG A 19 -15.98 -4.30 8.50
C ARG A 19 -16.61 -2.93 8.75
N PHE A 20 -17.30 -2.39 7.76
CA PHE A 20 -17.83 -1.04 7.75
C PHE A 20 -18.76 -0.79 8.94
N HIS A 21 -19.70 -1.71 9.16
CA HIS A 21 -20.66 -1.67 10.27
C HIS A 21 -20.06 -1.91 11.67
N GLN A 22 -18.76 -2.17 11.77
CA GLN A 22 -18.10 -2.39 13.07
C GLN A 22 -17.59 -1.09 13.70
N ASP A 23 -17.48 -0.01 12.92
CA ASP A 23 -17.01 1.30 13.39
C ASP A 23 -17.94 2.43 12.92
N ASN A 24 -18.89 2.79 13.79
CA ASN A 24 -19.87 3.85 13.52
C ASN A 24 -19.28 5.27 13.56
N THR A 25 -17.99 5.42 13.90
CA THR A 25 -17.32 6.74 13.98
C THR A 25 -16.57 7.10 12.71
N SER A 26 -16.43 6.17 11.77
CA SER A 26 -15.75 6.42 10.51
C SER A 26 -16.53 7.42 9.64
N SER A 27 -15.79 8.33 9.03
CA SER A 27 -16.28 9.25 7.99
C SER A 27 -16.78 8.53 6.74
N LEU A 28 -16.39 7.26 6.54
CA LEU A 28 -16.91 6.46 5.43
C LEU A 28 -18.40 6.15 5.58
N ASN A 29 -18.96 6.24 6.80
CA ASN A 29 -20.39 5.99 7.07
C ASN A 29 -21.33 7.00 6.38
N ASP A 30 -20.81 8.14 5.94
CA ASP A 30 -21.57 9.15 5.19
C ASP A 30 -21.74 8.78 3.71
N LEU A 31 -21.05 7.74 3.24
CA LEU A 31 -21.09 7.26 1.85
C LEU A 31 -21.97 6.01 1.73
N ASP A 32 -22.50 5.79 0.52
CA ASP A 32 -23.17 4.53 0.20
C ASP A 32 -22.15 3.38 0.15
N GLU A 33 -22.41 2.30 0.89
CA GLU A 33 -21.48 1.17 1.10
C GLU A 33 -21.02 0.56 -0.23
N GLU A 34 -21.94 0.40 -1.18
CA GLU A 34 -21.67 -0.17 -2.50
C GLU A 34 -20.81 0.75 -3.37
N SER A 35 -20.80 2.05 -3.08
CA SER A 35 -20.06 3.08 -3.82
C SER A 35 -18.63 3.30 -3.31
N ILE A 36 -18.30 2.84 -2.09
CA ILE A 36 -16.98 3.08 -1.48
C ILE A 36 -15.87 2.60 -2.40
N SER A 37 -15.01 3.51 -2.81
CA SER A 37 -13.84 3.25 -3.66
C SER A 37 -12.55 3.23 -2.84
N ILE A 38 -11.46 2.81 -3.48
CA ILE A 38 -10.13 2.90 -2.85
C ILE A 38 -9.71 4.35 -2.61
N SER A 39 -10.12 5.26 -3.48
CA SER A 39 -9.81 6.68 -3.33
C SER A 39 -10.48 7.27 -2.10
N ASP A 40 -11.72 6.86 -1.80
CA ASP A 40 -12.43 7.31 -0.59
C ASP A 40 -11.73 6.84 0.68
N ILE A 41 -11.30 5.57 0.73
CA ILE A 41 -10.56 5.00 1.85
C ILE A 41 -9.22 5.74 2.06
N VAL A 42 -8.50 6.02 0.97
CA VAL A 42 -7.23 6.76 1.04
C VAL A 42 -7.48 8.18 1.53
N SER A 43 -8.49 8.88 0.99
CA SER A 43 -8.83 10.24 1.40
C SER A 43 -9.30 10.33 2.85
N ALA A 44 -10.11 9.37 3.32
CA ALA A 44 -10.52 9.28 4.71
C ALA A 44 -9.32 9.04 5.64
N ALA A 45 -8.43 8.11 5.29
CA ALA A 45 -7.20 7.88 6.06
C ALA A 45 -6.31 9.14 6.10
N GLU A 46 -6.19 9.85 4.98
CA GLU A 46 -5.51 11.15 4.92
C GLU A 46 -6.22 12.23 5.75
N ALA A 47 -7.53 12.13 5.97
CA ALA A 47 -8.32 13.00 6.84
C ALA A 47 -8.31 12.56 8.31
N GLU A 48 -7.36 11.71 8.70
CA GLU A 48 -7.18 11.17 10.05
C GLU A 48 -8.22 10.15 10.52
N ASP A 49 -9.03 9.57 9.62
CA ASP A 49 -9.98 8.49 9.94
C ASP A 49 -9.27 7.20 10.38
N ASP A 50 -9.52 6.76 11.62
CA ASP A 50 -8.79 5.65 12.24
C ASP A 50 -9.13 4.29 11.60
N PHE A 51 -10.38 4.07 11.20
CA PHE A 51 -10.78 2.85 10.51
C PHE A 51 -10.07 2.70 9.16
N SER A 52 -10.03 3.79 8.38
CA SER A 52 -9.37 3.83 7.08
C SER A 52 -7.86 3.67 7.20
N LYS A 53 -7.23 4.34 8.17
CA LYS A 53 -5.82 4.12 8.52
C LYS A 53 -5.55 2.65 8.82
N LEU A 54 -6.37 2.03 9.68
CA LEU A 54 -6.23 0.62 10.04
C LEU A 54 -6.32 -0.30 8.81
N MET A 55 -7.21 -0.01 7.86
CA MET A 55 -7.31 -0.80 6.63
C MET A 55 -6.05 -0.67 5.77
N LEU A 56 -5.48 0.52 5.63
CA LEU A 56 -4.22 0.74 4.91
C LEU A 56 -3.03 0.11 5.63
N GLU A 57 -2.93 0.24 6.95
CA GLU A 57 -1.85 -0.37 7.75
C GLU A 57 -1.85 -1.89 7.65
N ARG A 58 -3.02 -2.53 7.78
CA ARG A 58 -3.16 -3.98 7.60
C ARG A 58 -2.71 -4.42 6.20
N THR A 59 -3.06 -3.64 5.19
CA THR A 59 -2.62 -3.88 3.81
C THR A 59 -1.09 -3.77 3.70
N GLY A 60 -0.51 -2.75 4.33
CA GLY A 60 0.93 -2.55 4.38
C GLY A 60 1.68 -3.71 5.06
N ILE A 61 1.08 -4.38 6.05
CA ILE A 61 1.66 -5.59 6.68
C ILE A 61 1.78 -6.74 5.66
N TYR A 62 0.75 -6.99 4.84
CA TYR A 62 0.82 -8.03 3.82
C TYR A 62 1.91 -7.72 2.77
N VAL A 63 1.93 -6.48 2.27
CA VAL A 63 2.93 -6.03 1.29
C VAL A 63 4.33 -6.06 1.88
N GLY A 64 4.52 -5.56 3.09
CA GLY A 64 5.82 -5.55 3.79
C GLY A 64 6.38 -6.96 4.03
N THR A 65 5.50 -7.95 4.24
CA THR A 65 5.91 -9.36 4.34
C THR A 65 6.51 -9.87 3.01
N ALA A 66 5.86 -9.56 1.89
CA ALA A 66 6.40 -9.92 0.58
C ALA A 66 7.68 -9.15 0.23
N VAL A 67 7.73 -7.87 0.57
CA VAL A 67 8.92 -7.01 0.40
C VAL A 67 10.11 -7.59 1.17
N ALA A 68 9.93 -8.07 2.41
CA ALA A 68 11.00 -8.71 3.16
C ALA A 68 11.56 -9.95 2.46
N SER A 69 10.70 -10.78 1.87
CA SER A 69 11.16 -11.93 1.10
C SER A 69 12.02 -11.51 -0.10
N VAL A 70 11.61 -10.46 -0.81
CA VAL A 70 12.39 -9.90 -1.94
C VAL A 70 13.75 -9.38 -1.47
N ILE A 71 13.80 -8.64 -0.36
CA ILE A 71 15.04 -8.13 0.23
C ILE A 71 15.98 -9.28 0.60
N ASN A 72 15.46 -10.31 1.25
CA ASN A 72 16.27 -11.45 1.72
C ASN A 72 16.81 -12.30 0.57
N LEU A 73 16.02 -12.49 -0.50
CA LEU A 73 16.39 -13.37 -1.61
C LEU A 73 17.29 -12.67 -2.63
N LEU A 74 16.99 -11.42 -2.95
CA LEU A 74 17.61 -10.71 -4.08
C LEU A 74 18.55 -9.59 -3.64
N ASN A 75 18.60 -9.28 -2.34
CA ASN A 75 19.51 -8.30 -1.80
C ASN A 75 19.37 -6.90 -2.46
N ILE A 76 18.12 -6.53 -2.76
CA ILE A 76 17.73 -5.35 -3.54
C ILE A 76 18.14 -4.05 -2.86
N GLU A 77 18.65 -3.10 -3.64
CA GLU A 77 19.03 -1.76 -3.15
C GLU A 77 17.86 -0.77 -3.13
N ARG A 78 16.88 -0.94 -4.02
CA ARG A 78 15.75 0.00 -4.14
C ARG A 78 14.45 -0.71 -4.49
N ILE A 79 13.41 -0.39 -3.74
CA ILE A 79 12.04 -0.88 -3.93
C ILE A 79 11.13 0.34 -4.03
N ILE A 80 10.38 0.42 -5.14
CA ILE A 80 9.43 1.52 -5.37
C ILE A 80 8.01 0.98 -5.17
N ILE A 81 7.27 1.59 -4.26
CA ILE A 81 5.86 1.29 -4.01
C ILE A 81 5.01 2.30 -4.79
N GLY A 82 4.25 1.80 -5.75
CA GLY A 82 3.30 2.59 -6.56
C GLY A 82 1.88 2.06 -6.44
N GLY A 83 0.96 2.72 -7.15
CA GLY A 83 -0.47 2.39 -7.15
C GLY A 83 -1.32 3.43 -6.45
N GLU A 84 -2.63 3.35 -6.69
CA GLU A 84 -3.62 4.32 -6.18
C GLU A 84 -3.81 4.23 -4.65
N THR A 85 -3.36 3.13 -4.04
CA THR A 85 -3.38 2.90 -2.60
C THR A 85 -2.29 3.64 -1.84
N VAL A 86 -1.30 4.22 -2.55
CA VAL A 86 -0.14 4.88 -1.93
C VAL A 86 -0.50 6.32 -1.56
N ASP A 87 -0.93 6.47 -0.31
CA ASP A 87 -1.33 7.73 0.30
C ASP A 87 -0.17 8.73 0.43
N LYS A 88 -0.52 10.02 0.51
CA LYS A 88 0.44 11.13 0.64
C LYS A 88 1.03 11.22 2.05
N LYS A 89 0.29 10.79 3.07
CA LYS A 89 0.74 10.79 4.47
C LYS A 89 1.69 9.63 4.78
N GLY A 90 1.85 8.69 3.86
CA GLY A 90 2.76 7.57 3.98
C GLY A 90 2.29 6.50 4.96
N ILE A 91 1.01 6.44 5.30
CA ILE A 91 0.41 5.46 6.21
C ILE A 91 0.74 4.04 5.74
N ILE A 92 0.41 3.71 4.49
CA ILE A 92 0.67 2.36 3.97
C ILE A 92 2.18 2.11 3.81
N LEU A 93 2.93 3.13 3.36
CA LEU A 93 4.37 3.01 3.13
C LEU A 93 5.13 2.74 4.44
N ASN A 94 4.75 3.44 5.52
CA ASN A 94 5.34 3.26 6.84
C ASN A 94 5.04 1.86 7.39
N ALA A 95 3.81 1.36 7.21
CA ALA A 95 3.47 0.00 7.57
C ALA A 95 4.28 -1.05 6.78
N ILE A 96 4.49 -0.84 5.47
CA ILE A 96 5.35 -1.68 4.63
C ILE A 96 6.78 -1.68 5.16
N ILE A 97 7.37 -0.49 5.38
CA ILE A 97 8.75 -0.34 5.84
C ILE A 97 8.95 -1.02 7.20
N LYS A 98 8.03 -0.78 8.14
CA LYS A 98 8.07 -1.38 9.47
C LYS A 98 8.04 -2.90 9.37
N ARG A 99 7.09 -3.45 8.62
CA ARG A 99 6.95 -4.90 8.49
C ARG A 99 8.12 -5.53 7.73
N ALA A 100 8.62 -4.86 6.69
CA ALA A 100 9.79 -5.32 5.96
C ALA A 100 11.03 -5.38 6.86
N ARG A 101 11.23 -4.37 7.72
CA ARG A 101 12.33 -4.33 8.69
C ARG A 101 12.28 -5.49 9.68
N GLU A 102 11.10 -5.82 10.19
CA GLU A 102 10.89 -6.91 11.16
C GLU A 102 11.28 -8.28 10.61
N LEU A 103 11.11 -8.48 9.30
CA LEU A 103 11.25 -9.81 8.66
C LEU A 103 12.50 -9.95 7.78
N SER A 104 13.25 -8.86 7.55
CA SER A 104 14.44 -8.87 6.70
C SER A 104 15.72 -9.08 7.51
N PHE A 105 16.73 -9.70 6.90
CA PHE A 105 18.08 -9.74 7.45
C PHE A 105 18.64 -8.32 7.54
N ALA A 106 19.05 -7.90 8.74
CA ALA A 106 19.34 -6.50 9.04
C ALA A 106 20.40 -5.85 8.11
N PRO A 107 21.52 -6.52 7.76
CA PRO A 107 22.47 -5.98 6.78
C PRO A 107 21.87 -5.74 5.39
N SER A 108 20.99 -6.62 4.91
CA SER A 108 20.32 -6.46 3.62
C SER A 108 19.33 -5.28 3.67
N PHE A 109 18.48 -5.25 4.70
CA PHE A 109 17.51 -4.16 4.88
C PHE A 109 18.19 -2.79 4.99
N LYS A 110 19.30 -2.67 5.72
CA LYS A 110 20.05 -1.40 5.87
C LYS A 110 20.51 -0.82 4.53
N ARG A 111 20.71 -1.64 3.51
CA ARG A 111 21.11 -1.20 2.16
C ARG A 111 19.93 -0.99 1.21
N THR A 112 18.72 -1.38 1.59
CA THR A 112 17.51 -1.22 0.79
C THR A 112 16.81 0.11 1.09
N GLN A 113 16.53 0.89 0.05
CA GLN A 113 15.63 2.04 0.11
C GLN A 113 14.23 1.64 -0.37
N ILE A 114 13.22 1.81 0.49
CA ILE A 114 11.81 1.60 0.13
C ILE A 114 11.16 2.97 -0.01
N LEU A 115 10.73 3.32 -1.23
CA LEU A 115 10.31 4.67 -1.60
C LEU A 115 8.95 4.67 -2.27
N ARG A 116 8.23 5.79 -2.18
CA ARG A 116 7.01 6.04 -2.95
C ARG A 116 7.37 6.37 -4.41
N GLY A 117 6.62 5.78 -5.35
CA GLY A 117 6.68 6.16 -6.76
C GLY A 117 6.06 7.53 -7.01
N THR A 118 6.74 8.36 -7.81
CA THR A 118 6.33 9.76 -8.08
C THR A 118 5.66 9.96 -9.44
N LEU A 119 5.81 9.01 -10.36
CA LEU A 119 5.33 9.13 -11.74
C LEU A 119 3.82 8.87 -11.90
N GLY A 120 3.17 8.32 -10.87
CA GLY A 120 1.73 8.05 -10.87
C GLY A 120 1.28 7.25 -12.11
N LYS A 121 0.17 7.70 -12.72
CA LYS A 121 -0.43 7.06 -13.91
C LYS A 121 0.49 7.08 -15.15
N ASN A 122 1.49 7.97 -15.18
CA ASN A 122 2.41 8.11 -16.31
C ASN A 122 3.58 7.12 -16.26
N ALA A 123 3.76 6.37 -15.16
CA ALA A 123 4.91 5.48 -14.96
C ALA A 123 5.09 4.48 -16.12
N ALA A 124 3.99 3.86 -16.56
CA ALA A 124 4.03 2.87 -17.65
C ALA A 124 4.40 3.50 -19.00
N ALA A 125 3.78 4.64 -19.36
CA ALA A 125 4.04 5.32 -20.61
C ALA A 125 5.49 5.85 -20.69
N ILE A 126 5.99 6.44 -19.60
CA ILE A 126 7.38 6.91 -19.50
C ILE A 126 8.35 5.72 -19.63
N GLY A 127 8.09 4.61 -18.94
CA GLY A 127 8.90 3.40 -19.06
C GLY A 127 8.95 2.86 -20.48
N ALA A 128 7.81 2.78 -21.16
CA ALA A 128 7.73 2.33 -22.55
C ALA A 128 8.51 3.24 -23.51
N ALA A 129 8.43 4.56 -23.34
CA ALA A 129 9.19 5.52 -24.16
C ALA A 129 10.71 5.40 -23.95
N LEU A 130 11.17 5.10 -22.74
CA LEU A 130 12.58 4.89 -22.45
C LEU A 130 13.13 3.58 -23.04
N LEU A 131 12.30 2.53 -23.12
CA LEU A 131 12.70 1.27 -23.74
C LEU A 131 13.04 1.41 -25.22
N THR A 132 12.42 2.36 -25.94
CA THR A 132 12.76 2.62 -27.36
C THR A 132 14.02 3.47 -27.53
N GLN A 133 14.59 3.99 -26.45
CA GLN A 133 15.83 4.80 -26.45
C GLN A 133 17.06 3.99 -26.01
N GLN A 134 16.89 2.71 -25.69
CA GLN A 134 17.96 1.75 -25.35
C GLN A 134 18.30 0.88 -26.55
#